data_AF-A0A348TSZ5-F1
#
_entry.id   AF-A0A348TSZ5-F1
#
_cell.length_a   1.000
_cell.length_b   1.000
_cell.length_c   1.000
_cell.angle_alpha   90.00
_cell.angle_beta   90.00
_cell.angle_gamma   90.00
#
_symmetry.space_group_name_H-M   'P 1'
#
loop_
_entity.id
_entity.type
_entity.pdbx_description
1 polymer ?
#
loop_
_entity_poly.entity_id
_entity_poly.type
_entity_poly.pdbx_seq_one_letter_code
_entity_poly.pdbx_strand_id
1 'polypeptide(L)'
;MKLLYCYLRHYWPLIVLALFLACINQVFSLLDPWIFRKIIDQYVVVPNTFHLRKINTTDFLQGAGLLILAAISVAMVSRIAKSFQDYYVNVITQKLGAKIYSDGLQHSLELPYAVFEDQRSGETLGILQKVRIDVEKLVASFVNVLFTTLVGVVFVTIYAINVHWLIAVVYFSTIPLLGMLSSFLSKRIKVIQKIIVSETTSLAGSTTESLRNIELVKSLGLAQQEITRLNATTEKILKLELKKVRYIRSLNFVQGTCVNFLRNSILLLMLYQVYCNNITVGEFFSLFIYSFFIFGPLQELGNIINIYRETEISLQNFQKILNTPKESKPEKPTKIEHISSLVFEGVSFKHQSSSLKALNDISFKVKQGETIAFVGPSGS
;
A
#
# COMPACT_ATOMS: atom_id res chain seq x y z
N MET A 1 -9.55 -8.25 -0.29
CA MET A 1 -10.09 -7.10 -1.05
C MET A 1 -11.53 -6.75 -0.72
N LYS A 2 -12.48 -7.69 -0.65
CA LYS A 2 -13.87 -7.38 -0.24
C LYS A 2 -13.96 -6.66 1.13
N LEU A 3 -13.16 -7.09 2.10
CA LEU A 3 -13.07 -6.45 3.42
C LEU A 3 -12.69 -4.97 3.31
N LEU A 4 -11.60 -4.66 2.59
CA LEU A 4 -11.14 -3.30 2.38
C LEU A 4 -12.21 -2.42 1.70
N TYR A 5 -12.94 -2.96 0.72
CA TYR A 5 -14.05 -2.24 0.09
C TYR A 5 -15.16 -1.88 1.09
N CYS A 6 -15.49 -2.78 2.02
CA CYS A 6 -16.49 -2.51 3.06
C CYS A 6 -16.09 -1.31 3.92
N TYR A 7 -14.83 -1.24 4.35
CA TYR A 7 -14.31 -0.10 5.11
C TYR A 7 -14.24 1.19 4.28
N LEU A 8 -13.77 1.10 3.03
CA LEU A 8 -13.67 2.26 2.14
C LEU A 8 -15.02 2.86 1.77
N ARG A 9 -16.09 2.05 1.70
CA ARG A 9 -17.45 2.52 1.37
C ARG A 9 -17.94 3.60 2.33
N HIS A 10 -17.53 3.57 3.60
CA HIS A 10 -17.90 4.62 4.56
C HIS A 10 -17.28 5.99 4.22
N TYR A 11 -16.11 5.99 3.57
CA TYR A 11 -15.36 7.20 3.20
C TYR A 11 -15.53 7.58 1.72
N TRP A 12 -16.55 7.04 1.04
CA TRP A 12 -16.75 7.25 -0.41
C TRP A 12 -16.80 8.73 -0.84
N PRO A 13 -17.39 9.70 -0.09
CA PRO A 13 -17.44 11.08 -0.55
C PRO A 13 -16.04 11.72 -0.55
N LEU A 14 -15.23 11.42 0.46
CA LEU A 14 -13.85 11.89 0.56
C LEU A 14 -12.98 11.28 -0.53
N ILE A 15 -13.18 10.00 -0.85
CA ILE A 15 -12.46 9.33 -1.95
C ILE A 15 -12.82 9.99 -3.28
N VAL A 16 -14.11 10.22 -3.55
CA VAL A 16 -14.54 10.89 -4.78
C VAL A 16 -13.96 12.31 -4.87
N LEU A 17 -13.95 13.07 -3.78
CA LEU A 17 -13.33 14.39 -3.72
C LEU A 17 -11.82 14.32 -4.00
N ALA A 18 -11.11 13.37 -3.39
CA ALA A 18 -9.67 13.19 -3.60
C ALA A 18 -9.35 12.80 -5.05
N LEU A 19 -10.14 11.92 -5.66
CA LEU A 19 -10.00 11.54 -7.07
C LEU A 19 -10.33 12.72 -8.00
N PHE A 20 -11.34 13.52 -7.68
CA PHE A 20 -11.67 14.72 -8.44
C PHE A 20 -10.52 15.74 -8.40
N LEU A 21 -9.97 16.02 -7.21
CA LEU A 21 -8.81 16.90 -7.05
C LEU A 21 -7.56 16.33 -7.76
N ALA A 22 -7.37 15.01 -7.73
CA ALA A 22 -6.30 14.35 -8.48
C ALA A 22 -6.46 14.50 -10.00
N CYS A 23 -7.69 14.45 -10.50
CA CYS A 23 -7.99 14.71 -11.91
C CYS A 23 -7.66 16.17 -12.28
N ILE A 24 -8.11 17.14 -11.49
CA ILE A 24 -7.79 18.56 -11.69
C ILE A 24 -6.28 18.77 -11.71
N ASN A 25 -5.59 18.31 -10.66
CA ASN A 25 -4.13 18.42 -10.58
C ASN A 25 -3.46 17.83 -11.83
N GLN A 26 -3.82 16.62 -12.23
CA GLN A 26 -3.19 15.95 -13.36
C GLN A 26 -3.47 16.68 -14.68
N VAL A 27 -4.71 17.09 -14.94
CA VAL A 27 -5.09 17.82 -16.16
C VAL A 27 -4.36 19.15 -16.24
N PHE A 28 -4.36 19.95 -15.17
CA PHE A 28 -3.67 21.24 -15.16
C PHE A 28 -2.14 21.06 -15.28
N SER A 29 -1.55 20.06 -14.63
CA SER A 29 -0.12 19.77 -14.81
C SER A 29 0.24 19.43 -16.25
N LEU A 30 -0.68 18.81 -16.99
CA LEU A 30 -0.50 18.45 -18.40
C LEU A 30 -0.87 19.57 -19.38
N LEU A 31 -1.48 20.67 -18.92
CA LEU A 31 -1.65 21.86 -19.75
C LEU A 31 -0.34 22.65 -19.91
N ASP A 32 0.60 22.54 -18.97
CA ASP A 32 1.88 23.25 -19.01
C ASP A 32 2.71 22.93 -20.28
N PRO A 33 2.93 21.66 -20.69
CA PRO A 33 3.62 21.36 -21.94
C PRO A 33 2.90 21.84 -23.20
N TRP A 34 1.57 21.97 -23.14
CA TRP A 34 0.78 22.53 -24.24
C TRP A 34 0.99 24.04 -24.39
N ILE A 35 1.05 24.76 -23.27
CA ILE A 35 1.40 26.19 -23.27
C ILE A 35 2.83 26.39 -23.77
N PHE A 36 3.76 25.53 -23.34
CA PHE A 36 5.13 25.54 -23.84
C PHE A 36 5.20 25.38 -25.37
N ARG A 37 4.42 24.45 -25.95
CA ARG A 37 4.26 24.33 -27.40
C ARG A 37 3.80 25.64 -28.03
N LYS A 38 2.76 26.28 -27.49
CA LYS A 38 2.22 27.53 -28.05
C LYS A 38 3.27 28.64 -28.08
N ILE A 39 4.09 28.75 -27.03
CA ILE A 39 5.20 29.70 -26.99
C ILE A 39 6.19 29.42 -28.13
N ILE A 40 6.60 28.16 -28.32
CA ILE A 40 7.54 27.80 -29.37
C ILE A 40 6.97 28.09 -30.77
N ASP A 41 5.79 27.55 -31.07
CA ASP A 41 5.20 27.59 -32.43
C ASP A 41 4.73 29.00 -32.83
N GLN A 42 4.36 29.85 -31.87
CA GLN A 42 3.87 31.20 -32.17
C GLN A 42 4.97 32.25 -32.11
N TYR A 43 5.96 32.11 -31.22
CA TYR A 43 6.88 33.20 -30.90
C TYR A 43 8.35 32.90 -31.19
N VAL A 44 8.76 31.64 -31.33
CA VAL A 44 10.17 31.28 -31.48
C VAL A 44 10.47 30.77 -32.90
N VAL A 45 9.72 29.77 -33.35
CA VAL A 45 9.97 29.08 -34.63
C VAL A 45 8.76 29.26 -35.53
N VAL A 46 9.00 29.56 -36.81
CA VAL A 46 7.90 29.60 -37.78
C VAL A 46 7.40 28.16 -38.02
N PRO A 47 6.10 27.85 -37.86
CA PRO A 47 5.57 26.51 -38.00
C PRO A 47 6.00 25.84 -39.31
N ASN A 48 6.39 24.56 -39.25
CA ASN A 48 6.86 23.75 -40.37
C ASN A 48 8.12 24.29 -41.09
N THR A 49 8.87 25.17 -40.43
CA THR A 49 10.20 25.59 -40.90
C THR A 49 11.18 25.59 -39.73
N PHE A 50 12.47 25.41 -40.00
CA PHE A 50 13.53 25.50 -38.98
C PHE A 50 14.03 26.94 -38.77
N HIS A 51 13.31 27.93 -39.29
CA HIS A 51 13.71 29.33 -39.21
C HIS A 51 13.11 30.01 -37.97
N LEU A 52 13.96 30.78 -37.28
CA LEU A 52 13.53 31.63 -36.18
C LEU A 52 12.61 32.72 -36.71
N ARG A 53 11.50 32.94 -35.99
CA ARG A 53 10.56 33.98 -36.34
C ARG A 53 11.17 35.35 -35.98
N LYS A 54 11.31 36.24 -36.96
CA LYS A 54 11.68 37.63 -36.71
C LYS A 54 10.43 38.38 -36.21
N ILE A 55 10.31 38.53 -34.89
CA ILE A 55 9.23 39.27 -34.22
C ILE A 55 9.85 40.46 -33.49
N ASN A 56 9.12 41.57 -33.41
CA ASN A 56 9.49 42.69 -32.56
C ASN A 56 9.58 42.24 -31.08
N THR A 57 10.62 42.70 -30.38
CA THR A 57 10.87 42.32 -28.98
C THR A 57 9.68 42.62 -28.06
N THR A 58 8.91 43.67 -28.36
CA THR A 58 7.71 44.07 -27.62
C THR A 58 6.56 43.07 -27.78
N ASP A 59 6.30 42.60 -28.99
CA ASP A 59 5.20 41.66 -29.27
C ASP A 59 5.54 40.26 -28.73
N PHE A 60 6.82 39.88 -28.77
CA PHE A 60 7.32 38.70 -28.09
C PHE A 60 7.10 38.80 -26.57
N LEU A 61 7.54 39.89 -25.94
CA LEU A 61 7.40 40.08 -24.49
C LEU A 61 5.94 40.09 -24.04
N GLN A 62 5.05 40.77 -24.76
CA GLN A 62 3.63 40.83 -24.40
C GLN A 62 2.93 39.48 -24.63
N GLY A 63 3.13 38.87 -25.80
CA GLY A 63 2.48 37.61 -26.16
C GLY A 63 3.00 36.40 -25.39
N ALA A 64 4.32 36.19 -25.39
CA ALA A 64 4.93 35.11 -24.60
C ALA A 64 4.80 35.38 -23.09
N GLY A 65 4.84 36.64 -22.65
CA GLY A 65 4.61 37.00 -21.26
C GLY A 65 3.22 36.60 -20.76
N LEU A 66 2.17 36.85 -21.54
CA LEU A 66 0.81 36.39 -21.22
C LEU A 66 0.71 34.85 -21.15
N LEU A 67 1.36 34.14 -22.07
CA LEU A 67 1.40 32.67 -22.04
C LEU A 67 2.20 32.13 -20.84
N ILE A 68 3.29 32.78 -20.45
CA ILE A 68 4.06 32.44 -19.24
C ILE A 68 3.22 32.68 -17.98
N LEU A 69 2.50 33.81 -17.91
CA LEU A 69 1.56 34.05 -16.81
C LEU A 69 0.45 33.00 -16.77
N ALA A 70 -0.04 32.56 -17.92
CA ALA A 70 -0.99 31.46 -18.02
C ALA A 70 -0.38 30.14 -17.52
N ALA A 71 0.86 29.83 -17.89
CA ALA A 71 1.59 28.64 -17.41
C ALA A 71 1.77 28.66 -15.88
N ILE A 72 2.17 29.81 -15.32
CA ILE A 72 2.28 30.00 -13.86
C ILE A 72 0.91 29.79 -13.19
N SER A 73 -0.16 30.35 -13.76
CA SER A 73 -1.52 30.22 -13.23
C SER A 73 -1.99 28.76 -13.23
N VAL A 74 -1.75 28.05 -14.34
CA VAL A 74 -2.07 26.62 -14.49
C VAL A 74 -1.27 25.77 -13.50
N ALA A 75 0.03 26.02 -13.36
CA ALA A 75 0.89 25.35 -12.38
C ALA A 75 0.44 25.62 -10.94
N MET A 76 -0.03 26.83 -10.64
CA MET A 76 -0.54 27.20 -9.33
C MET A 76 -1.85 26.47 -9.00
N VAL A 77 -2.79 26.40 -9.95
CA VAL A 77 -4.02 25.60 -9.79
C VAL A 77 -3.70 24.12 -9.57
N SER A 78 -2.77 23.57 -10.35
CA SER A 78 -2.29 22.19 -10.17
C SER A 78 -1.73 21.96 -8.76
N ARG A 79 -0.83 22.84 -8.28
CA ARG A 79 -0.24 22.73 -6.93
C ARG A 79 -1.28 22.84 -5.82
N ILE A 80 -2.24 23.75 -5.95
CA ILE A 80 -3.33 23.89 -4.98
C ILE A 80 -4.17 22.61 -4.95
N ALA A 81 -4.62 22.13 -6.13
CA ALA A 81 -5.38 20.90 -6.24
C ALA A 81 -4.62 19.70 -5.67
N LYS A 82 -3.31 19.60 -5.91
CA LYS A 82 -2.43 18.56 -5.35
C LYS A 82 -2.34 18.64 -3.83
N SER A 83 -2.18 19.84 -3.26
CA SER A 83 -2.12 20.01 -1.81
C SER A 83 -3.41 19.56 -1.12
N PHE A 84 -4.57 19.95 -1.65
CA PHE A 84 -5.85 19.49 -1.14
C PHE A 84 -6.05 17.98 -1.37
N GLN A 85 -5.68 17.46 -2.55
CA GLN A 85 -5.70 16.03 -2.84
C GLN A 85 -4.91 15.26 -1.76
N ASP A 86 -3.66 15.65 -1.51
CA ASP A 86 -2.78 14.96 -0.55
C ASP A 86 -3.33 15.05 0.87
N TYR A 87 -3.90 16.20 1.25
CA TYR A 87 -4.59 16.35 2.53
C TYR A 87 -5.73 15.35 2.68
N TYR A 88 -6.66 15.30 1.71
CA TYR A 88 -7.81 14.38 1.79
C TYR A 88 -7.39 12.91 1.71
N VAL A 89 -6.41 12.56 0.87
CA VAL A 89 -5.84 11.21 0.83
C VAL A 89 -5.28 10.82 2.19
N ASN A 90 -4.50 11.69 2.84
CA ASN A 90 -3.94 11.43 4.16
C ASN A 90 -5.03 11.33 5.25
N VAL A 91 -6.06 12.16 5.21
CA VAL A 91 -7.19 12.05 6.13
C VAL A 91 -7.90 10.71 5.97
N ILE A 92 -8.15 10.28 4.73
CA ILE A 92 -8.79 8.98 4.45
C ILE A 92 -7.92 7.84 4.96
N THR A 93 -6.62 7.83 4.64
CA THR A 93 -5.72 6.74 5.04
C THR A 93 -5.60 6.66 6.56
N GLN A 94 -5.41 7.79 7.27
CA GLN A 94 -5.32 7.80 8.73
C GLN A 94 -6.63 7.35 9.41
N LYS A 95 -7.79 7.83 8.95
CA LYS A 95 -9.09 7.41 9.50
C LYS A 95 -9.37 5.93 9.24
N LEU A 96 -9.08 5.46 8.03
CA LEU A 96 -9.22 4.06 7.63
C LEU A 96 -8.32 3.15 8.47
N GLY A 97 -7.04 3.52 8.58
CA GLY A 97 -6.04 2.76 9.34
C GLY A 97 -6.38 2.69 10.82
N ALA A 98 -6.81 3.80 11.42
CA ALA A 98 -7.28 3.85 12.80
C ALA A 98 -8.51 2.96 13.02
N LYS A 99 -9.49 2.98 12.09
CA LYS A 99 -10.71 2.17 12.19
C LYS A 99 -10.41 0.68 12.08
N ILE A 100 -9.59 0.25 11.11
CA ILE A 100 -9.15 -1.14 10.95
C ILE A 100 -8.43 -1.63 12.21
N TYR A 101 -7.53 -0.81 12.76
CA TYR A 101 -6.81 -1.15 13.98
C TYR A 101 -7.75 -1.27 15.19
N SER A 102 -8.66 -0.32 15.36
CA SER A 102 -9.65 -0.31 16.45
C SER A 102 -10.59 -1.51 16.39
N ASP A 103 -11.14 -1.83 15.22
CA ASP A 103 -12.08 -2.95 15.05
C ASP A 103 -11.36 -4.29 15.28
N GLY A 104 -10.11 -4.39 14.82
CA GLY A 104 -9.24 -5.54 15.10
C GLY A 104 -8.90 -5.72 16.56
N LEU A 105 -8.58 -4.64 17.26
CA LEU A 105 -8.31 -4.63 18.70
C LEU A 105 -9.56 -5.03 19.49
N GLN A 106 -10.70 -4.42 19.19
CA GLN A 106 -11.97 -4.73 19.85
C GLN A 106 -12.33 -6.20 19.67
N HIS A 107 -12.27 -6.72 18.44
CA HIS A 107 -12.56 -8.12 18.16
C HIS A 107 -11.60 -9.05 18.90
N SER A 108 -10.30 -8.70 18.93
CA SER A 108 -9.30 -9.49 19.65
C SER A 108 -9.62 -9.59 21.14
N LEU A 109 -10.01 -8.49 21.79
CA LEU A 109 -10.39 -8.48 23.22
C LEU A 109 -11.67 -9.25 23.54
N GLU A 110 -12.45 -9.61 22.52
CA GLU A 110 -13.67 -10.42 22.65
C GLU A 110 -13.43 -11.90 22.30
N LEU A 111 -12.20 -12.31 21.98
CA LEU A 111 -11.87 -13.71 21.68
C LEU A 111 -11.77 -14.56 22.96
N PRO A 112 -12.11 -15.87 22.88
CA PRO A 112 -11.94 -16.80 24.00
C PRO A 112 -10.49 -16.84 24.49
N TYR A 113 -10.30 -16.99 25.80
CA TYR A 113 -8.97 -17.05 26.43
C TYR A 113 -8.05 -18.11 25.81
N ALA A 114 -8.60 -19.26 25.41
CA ALA A 114 -7.84 -20.35 24.78
C ALA A 114 -7.08 -19.92 23.51
N VAL A 115 -7.58 -18.91 22.77
CA VAL A 115 -6.89 -18.38 21.58
C VAL A 115 -5.56 -17.71 21.95
N PHE A 116 -5.46 -17.15 23.16
CA PHE A 116 -4.27 -16.48 23.68
C PHE A 116 -3.32 -17.41 24.45
N GLU A 117 -3.77 -18.61 24.83
CA GLU A 117 -2.87 -19.66 25.35
C GLU A 117 -1.95 -20.18 24.23
N ASP A 118 -2.51 -20.42 23.05
CA ASP A 118 -1.79 -20.98 21.89
C ASP A 118 -1.09 -19.93 21.02
N GLN A 119 -1.51 -18.66 21.08
CA GLN A 119 -0.91 -17.59 20.29
C GLN A 119 -0.02 -16.69 21.13
N ARG A 120 1.19 -16.43 20.63
CA ARG A 120 2.08 -15.39 21.16
C ARG A 120 1.38 -14.05 20.93
N SER A 121 1.00 -13.34 21.99
CA SER A 121 0.28 -12.05 21.91
C SER A 121 0.91 -11.00 20.98
N GLY A 122 2.23 -11.09 20.76
CA GLY A 122 2.96 -10.27 19.77
C GLY A 122 2.59 -10.54 18.30
N GLU A 123 2.15 -11.74 17.96
CA GLU A 123 1.73 -12.10 16.59
C GLU A 123 0.45 -11.39 16.19
N THR A 124 -0.58 -11.41 17.05
CA THR A 124 -1.84 -10.69 16.82
C THR A 124 -1.60 -9.20 16.66
N LEU A 125 -0.80 -8.60 17.56
CA LEU A 125 -0.42 -7.19 17.46
C LEU A 125 0.30 -6.87 16.15
N GLY A 126 1.24 -7.72 15.74
CA GLY A 126 1.97 -7.59 14.48
C GLY A 126 1.04 -7.61 13.26
N ILE A 127 0.04 -8.50 13.24
CA ILE A 127 -0.97 -8.55 12.17
C ILE A 127 -1.79 -7.26 12.13
N LEU A 128 -2.26 -6.76 13.27
CA LEU A 128 -3.07 -5.53 13.36
C LEU A 128 -2.30 -4.29 12.90
N GLN A 129 -1.03 -4.15 13.31
CA GLN A 129 -0.18 -3.03 12.88
C GLN A 129 0.13 -3.11 11.39
N LYS A 130 0.44 -4.32 10.89
CA LYS A 130 0.84 -4.52 9.49
C LYS A 130 -0.30 -4.27 8.52
N VAL A 131 -1.51 -4.78 8.80
CA VAL A 131 -2.67 -4.54 7.93
C VAL A 131 -3.01 -3.06 7.83
N ARG A 132 -2.89 -2.31 8.94
CA ARG A 132 -3.07 -0.85 8.95
C ARG A 132 -2.10 -0.17 7.98
N ILE A 133 -0.79 -0.43 8.13
CA ILE A 133 0.26 0.21 7.32
C ILE A 133 0.10 -0.14 5.84
N ASP A 134 -0.17 -1.40 5.53
CA ASP A 134 -0.26 -1.86 4.13
C ASP A 134 -1.49 -1.26 3.43
N VAL A 135 -2.64 -1.19 4.13
CA VAL A 135 -3.85 -0.54 3.60
C VAL A 135 -3.64 0.96 3.38
N GLU A 136 -3.02 1.65 4.33
CA GLU A 136 -2.69 3.09 4.20
C GLU A 136 -1.83 3.33 2.94
N LYS A 137 -0.79 2.53 2.75
CA LYS A 137 0.09 2.61 1.56
C LYS A 137 -0.66 2.32 0.27
N LEU A 138 -1.49 1.27 0.22
CA LEU A 138 -2.21 0.90 -0.99
C LEU A 138 -3.16 2.02 -1.45
N VAL A 139 -3.93 2.59 -0.52
CA VAL A 139 -4.87 3.67 -0.83
C VAL A 139 -4.13 4.91 -1.30
N ALA A 140 -3.04 5.29 -0.62
CA ALA A 140 -2.21 6.41 -1.05
C ALA A 140 -1.60 6.20 -2.45
N SER A 141 -1.00 5.04 -2.72
CA SER A 141 -0.42 4.72 -4.02
C SER A 141 -1.48 4.62 -5.14
N PHE A 142 -2.68 4.15 -4.82
CA PHE A 142 -3.78 4.09 -5.78
C PHE A 142 -4.17 5.49 -6.26
N VAL A 143 -4.39 6.44 -5.36
CA VAL A 143 -4.79 7.80 -5.73
C VAL A 143 -3.63 8.58 -6.34
N ASN A 144 -2.44 8.52 -5.73
CA ASN A 144 -1.32 9.38 -6.11
C ASN A 144 -0.56 8.89 -7.34
N VAL A 145 -0.62 7.60 -7.65
CA VAL A 145 0.13 7.02 -8.77
C VAL A 145 -0.81 6.37 -9.78
N LEU A 146 -1.60 5.36 -9.42
CA LEU A 146 -2.42 4.65 -10.42
C LEU A 146 -3.44 5.57 -11.09
N PHE A 147 -4.20 6.31 -10.30
CA PHE A 147 -5.27 7.16 -10.81
C PHE A 147 -4.72 8.35 -11.61
N THR A 148 -3.72 9.05 -11.10
CA THR A 148 -3.04 10.15 -11.82
C THR A 148 -2.38 9.66 -13.11
N THR A 149 -1.76 8.48 -13.11
CA THR A 149 -1.20 7.86 -14.32
C THR A 149 -2.30 7.57 -15.34
N LEU A 150 -3.43 7.01 -14.90
CA LEU A 150 -4.55 6.72 -15.79
C LEU A 150 -5.09 7.98 -16.44
N VAL A 151 -5.34 9.04 -15.64
CA VAL A 151 -5.77 10.34 -16.16
C VAL A 151 -4.74 10.91 -17.12
N GLY A 152 -3.45 10.82 -16.79
CA GLY A 152 -2.38 11.33 -17.65
C GLY A 152 -2.24 10.58 -18.96
N VAL A 153 -2.35 9.26 -18.94
CA VAL A 153 -2.37 8.41 -20.14
C VAL A 153 -3.54 8.79 -21.06
N VAL A 154 -4.74 8.93 -20.50
CA VAL A 154 -5.94 9.31 -21.27
C VAL A 154 -5.73 10.69 -21.91
N PHE A 155 -5.29 11.67 -21.12
CA PHE A 155 -5.04 13.03 -21.62
C PHE A 155 -3.99 13.04 -22.74
N VAL A 156 -2.84 12.40 -22.52
CA VAL A 156 -1.75 12.40 -23.51
C VAL A 156 -2.12 11.60 -24.75
N THR A 157 -2.91 10.52 -24.62
CA THR A 157 -3.38 9.75 -25.79
C THR A 157 -4.33 10.59 -26.62
N ILE A 158 -5.29 11.28 -26.01
CA ILE A 158 -6.19 12.21 -26.73
C ILE A 158 -5.37 13.31 -27.41
N TYR A 159 -4.41 13.90 -26.71
CA TYR A 159 -3.53 14.92 -27.28
C TYR A 159 -2.68 14.39 -28.45
N ALA A 160 -2.07 13.21 -28.30
CA ALA A 160 -1.23 12.60 -29.30
C ALA A 160 -2.02 12.21 -30.56
N ILE A 161 -3.27 11.78 -30.44
CA ILE A 161 -4.13 11.50 -31.60
C ILE A 161 -4.38 12.78 -32.41
N ASN A 162 -4.60 13.91 -31.74
CA ASN A 162 -4.82 15.20 -32.40
C ASN A 162 -3.56 15.73 -33.11
N VAL A 163 -2.36 15.39 -32.62
CA VAL A 163 -1.09 15.79 -33.23
C VAL A 163 -0.72 14.82 -34.36
N HIS A 164 -0.55 13.53 -34.05
CA HIS A 164 -0.22 12.51 -35.03
C HIS A 164 -0.58 11.11 -34.50
N TRP A 165 -1.53 10.44 -35.16
CA TRP A 165 -2.08 9.15 -34.75
C TRP A 165 -1.02 8.06 -34.45
N LEU A 166 0.05 8.02 -35.24
CA LEU A 166 1.12 7.02 -35.09
C LEU A 166 1.87 7.17 -33.75
N ILE A 167 2.03 8.40 -33.25
CA ILE A 167 2.67 8.66 -31.95
C ILE A 167 1.79 8.15 -30.80
N ALA A 168 0.46 8.33 -30.93
CA ALA A 168 -0.50 7.82 -29.96
C ALA A 168 -0.46 6.30 -29.86
N VAL A 169 -0.37 5.59 -30.99
CA VAL A 169 -0.27 4.11 -31.01
C VAL A 169 0.98 3.64 -30.27
N VAL A 170 2.13 4.32 -30.43
CA VAL A 170 3.38 3.93 -29.76
C VAL A 170 3.32 4.23 -28.25
N TYR A 171 2.74 5.35 -27.83
CA TYR A 171 2.51 5.63 -26.41
C TYR A 171 1.57 4.59 -25.78
N PHE A 172 0.46 4.28 -26.46
CA PHE A 172 -0.51 3.33 -25.98
C PHE A 172 0.06 1.90 -25.91
N SER A 173 0.84 1.47 -26.90
CA SER A 173 1.46 0.14 -26.92
C SER A 173 2.54 -0.05 -25.85
N THR A 174 3.16 1.04 -25.39
CA THR A 174 4.16 0.98 -24.31
C THR A 174 3.54 0.57 -22.96
N ILE A 175 2.27 0.92 -22.71
CA ILE A 175 1.58 0.62 -21.46
C ILE A 175 1.46 -0.90 -21.20
N PRO A 176 0.84 -1.71 -22.09
CA PRO A 176 0.74 -3.14 -21.88
C PRO A 176 2.12 -3.81 -21.89
N LEU A 177 3.07 -3.31 -22.70
CA LEU A 177 4.43 -3.85 -22.77
C LEU A 177 5.14 -3.73 -21.41
N LEU A 178 5.16 -2.54 -20.81
CA LEU A 178 5.77 -2.30 -19.50
C LEU A 178 4.98 -3.00 -18.39
N GLY A 179 3.64 -2.98 -18.44
CA GLY A 179 2.80 -3.67 -17.47
C GLY A 179 3.03 -5.19 -17.44
N MET A 180 3.15 -5.82 -18.62
CA MET A 180 3.46 -7.25 -18.73
C MET A 180 4.87 -7.55 -18.22
N LEU A 181 5.86 -6.74 -18.57
CA LEU A 181 7.23 -6.88 -18.10
C LEU A 181 7.29 -6.81 -16.55
N SER A 182 6.67 -5.80 -15.95
CA SER A 182 6.61 -5.64 -14.50
C SER A 182 5.86 -6.79 -13.82
N SER A 183 4.75 -7.26 -14.40
CA SER A 183 3.97 -8.39 -13.88
C SER A 183 4.77 -9.69 -13.91
N PHE A 184 5.48 -9.98 -15.00
CA PHE A 184 6.29 -11.18 -15.13
C PHE A 184 7.45 -11.18 -14.13
N LEU A 185 8.17 -10.06 -14.01
CA LEU A 185 9.34 -9.95 -13.13
C LEU A 185 8.97 -9.89 -11.64
N SER A 186 7.80 -9.32 -11.28
CA SER A 186 7.36 -9.21 -9.87
C SER A 186 6.92 -10.53 -9.24
N LYS A 187 6.60 -11.58 -10.01
CA LYS A 187 6.18 -12.90 -9.49
C LYS A 187 7.19 -13.50 -8.51
N ARG A 188 8.49 -13.38 -8.78
CA ARG A 188 9.55 -13.90 -7.88
C ARG A 188 9.66 -13.10 -6.59
N ILE A 189 9.51 -11.78 -6.68
CA ILE A 189 9.51 -10.89 -5.51
C ILE A 189 8.37 -11.27 -4.57
N LYS A 190 7.17 -11.56 -5.10
CA LYS A 190 6.02 -12.02 -4.31
C LYS A 190 6.33 -13.26 -3.46
N VAL A 191 7.02 -14.25 -4.03
CA VAL A 191 7.36 -15.49 -3.32
C VAL A 191 8.35 -15.21 -2.19
N ILE A 192 9.41 -14.43 -2.46
CA ILE A 192 10.42 -14.06 -1.45
C ILE A 192 9.77 -13.25 -0.32
N GLN A 193 8.92 -12.28 -0.67
CA GLN A 193 8.25 -11.43 0.31
C GLN A 193 7.33 -12.24 1.22
N LYS A 194 6.59 -13.22 0.70
CA LYS A 194 5.76 -14.12 1.52
C LYS A 194 6.59 -14.83 2.60
N ILE A 195 7.79 -15.30 2.25
CA ILE A 195 8.70 -15.97 3.19
C ILE A 195 9.22 -14.96 4.22
N ILE A 196 9.65 -13.77 3.79
CA ILE A 196 10.11 -12.69 4.69
C ILE A 196 9.04 -12.36 5.74
N VAL A 197 7.78 -12.19 5.33
CA VAL A 197 6.68 -11.90 6.26
C VAL A 197 6.52 -13.02 7.28
N SER A 198 6.53 -14.27 6.84
CA SER A 198 6.41 -15.44 7.74
C SER A 198 7.54 -15.49 8.78
N GLU A 199 8.80 -15.32 8.33
CA GLU A 199 9.97 -15.35 9.20
C GLU A 199 9.97 -14.16 10.18
N THR A 200 9.55 -12.98 9.71
CA THR A 200 9.44 -11.78 10.56
C THR A 200 8.38 -11.94 11.64
N THR A 201 7.22 -12.52 11.30
CA THR A 201 6.18 -12.83 12.28
C THR A 201 6.67 -13.85 13.31
N SER A 202 7.39 -14.88 12.87
CA SER A 202 7.99 -15.89 13.77
C SER A 202 9.03 -15.28 14.72
N LEU A 203 9.88 -14.38 14.21
CA LEU A 203 10.86 -13.64 15.01
C LEU A 203 10.17 -12.72 16.04
N ALA A 204 9.15 -11.98 15.63
CA ALA A 204 8.38 -11.12 16.53
C ALA A 204 7.78 -11.94 17.68
N GLY A 205 7.13 -13.06 17.37
CA GLY A 205 6.62 -13.97 18.38
C GLY A 205 7.71 -14.47 19.33
N SER A 206 8.83 -14.96 18.80
CA SER A 206 9.92 -15.51 19.62
C SER A 206 10.54 -14.43 20.52
N THR A 207 10.67 -13.21 20.00
CA THR A 207 11.17 -12.04 20.76
C THR A 207 10.21 -11.66 21.88
N THR A 208 8.90 -11.59 21.61
CA THR A 208 7.88 -11.32 22.62
C THR A 208 7.91 -12.36 23.74
N GLU A 209 8.05 -13.64 23.39
CA GLU A 209 8.13 -14.73 24.37
C GLU A 209 9.38 -14.62 25.25
N SER A 210 10.54 -14.33 24.66
CA SER A 210 11.80 -14.14 25.40
C SER A 210 11.76 -12.92 26.32
N LEU A 211 11.12 -11.84 25.90
CA LEU A 211 10.93 -10.64 26.73
C LEU A 211 9.90 -10.86 27.85
N ARG A 212 8.81 -11.59 27.59
CA ARG A 212 7.81 -11.93 28.61
C ARG A 212 8.41 -12.82 29.70
N ASN A 213 9.31 -13.72 29.32
CA ASN A 213 10.00 -14.65 30.21
C ASN A 213 11.43 -14.17 30.59
N ILE A 214 11.67 -12.85 30.59
CA ILE A 214 13.02 -12.28 30.78
C ILE A 214 13.63 -12.68 32.14
N GLU A 215 12.80 -12.83 33.17
CA GLU A 215 13.23 -13.25 34.51
C GLU A 215 13.92 -14.62 34.47
N LEU A 216 13.34 -15.58 33.75
CA LEU A 216 13.92 -16.92 33.58
C LEU A 216 15.23 -16.90 32.79
N VAL A 217 15.28 -16.09 31.72
CA VAL A 217 16.49 -15.93 30.91
C VAL A 217 17.64 -15.34 31.75
N LYS A 218 17.32 -14.38 32.64
CA LYS A 218 18.30 -13.72 33.51
C LYS A 218 18.72 -14.61 34.68
N SER A 219 17.78 -15.27 35.35
CA SER A 219 18.08 -16.13 36.50
C SER A 219 18.94 -17.35 36.12
N LEU A 220 18.77 -17.88 34.92
CA LEU A 220 19.56 -18.99 34.40
C LEU A 220 20.84 -18.57 33.65
N GLY A 221 21.13 -17.27 33.53
CA GLY A 221 22.32 -16.77 32.81
C GLY A 221 22.30 -17.04 31.30
N LEU A 222 21.14 -17.31 30.69
CA LEU A 222 20.99 -17.77 29.30
C LEU A 222 20.92 -16.63 28.27
N ALA A 223 21.20 -15.39 28.67
CA ALA A 223 21.05 -14.22 27.81
C ALA A 223 21.81 -14.35 26.48
N GLN A 224 23.06 -14.83 26.51
CA GLN A 224 23.87 -14.97 25.30
C GLN A 224 23.33 -16.05 24.35
N GLN A 225 22.82 -17.15 24.89
CA GLN A 225 22.19 -18.21 24.11
C GLN A 225 20.93 -17.69 23.41
N GLU A 226 20.10 -16.93 24.13
CA GLU A 226 18.87 -16.36 23.60
C GLU A 226 19.16 -15.30 22.53
N ILE A 227 20.16 -14.44 22.75
CA ILE A 227 20.65 -13.48 21.74
C ILE A 227 21.09 -14.22 20.47
N THR A 228 21.85 -15.31 20.61
CA THR A 228 22.35 -16.10 19.47
C THR A 228 21.19 -16.74 18.70
N ARG A 229 20.18 -17.28 19.40
CA ARG A 229 18.97 -17.85 18.80
C ARG A 229 18.17 -16.84 17.98
N LEU A 230 17.92 -15.66 18.55
CA LEU A 230 17.17 -14.59 17.88
C LEU A 230 17.96 -14.03 16.69
N ASN A 231 19.27 -13.80 16.86
CA ASN A 231 20.14 -13.31 15.78
C ASN A 231 20.21 -14.28 14.60
N ALA A 232 20.22 -15.59 14.82
CA ALA A 232 20.19 -16.56 13.72
C ALA A 232 18.95 -16.42 12.83
N THR A 233 17.80 -16.07 13.41
CA THR A 233 16.56 -15.81 12.66
C THR A 233 16.63 -14.46 11.95
N THR A 234 17.13 -13.43 12.63
CA THR A 234 17.39 -12.10 12.02
C THR A 234 18.32 -12.20 10.81
N GLU A 235 19.38 -13.00 10.87
CA GLU A 235 20.29 -13.22 9.75
C GLU A 235 19.62 -13.93 8.56
N LYS A 236 18.72 -14.90 8.81
CA LYS A 236 17.93 -15.54 7.76
C LYS A 236 17.04 -14.51 7.05
N ILE A 237 16.35 -13.66 7.82
CA ILE A 237 15.53 -12.56 7.29
C ILE A 237 16.41 -11.60 6.48
N LEU A 238 17.58 -11.22 6.99
CA LEU A 238 18.52 -10.34 6.30
C LEU A 238 18.96 -10.93 4.96
N LYS A 239 19.30 -12.23 4.90
CA LYS A 239 19.66 -12.90 3.64
C LYS A 239 18.50 -12.88 2.63
N LEU A 240 17.26 -13.07 3.09
CA LEU A 240 16.07 -12.99 2.24
C LEU A 240 15.81 -11.55 1.76
N GLU A 241 15.98 -10.55 2.62
CA GLU A 241 15.85 -9.13 2.28
C GLU A 241 16.91 -8.69 1.26
N LEU A 242 18.17 -9.06 1.46
CA LEU A 242 19.24 -8.79 0.49
C LEU A 242 18.98 -9.49 -0.85
N LYS A 243 18.45 -10.71 -0.83
CA LYS A 243 18.00 -11.41 -2.04
C LYS A 243 16.87 -10.62 -2.72
N LYS A 244 15.88 -10.13 -1.97
CA LYS A 244 14.78 -9.29 -2.48
C LYS A 244 15.32 -8.01 -3.13
N VAL A 245 16.23 -7.30 -2.45
CA VAL A 245 16.86 -6.07 -2.96
C VAL A 245 17.58 -6.34 -4.28
N ARG A 246 18.33 -7.44 -4.40
CA ARG A 246 19.00 -7.83 -5.66
C ARG A 246 18.00 -8.02 -6.80
N TYR A 247 16.88 -8.71 -6.54
CA TYR A 247 15.81 -8.89 -7.53
C TYR A 247 15.13 -7.57 -7.90
N ILE A 248 14.82 -6.71 -6.93
CA ILE A 248 14.22 -5.38 -7.20
C ILE A 248 15.18 -4.52 -8.04
N ARG A 249 16.47 -4.48 -7.70
CA ARG A 249 17.46 -3.71 -8.47
C ARG A 249 17.63 -4.25 -9.89
N SER A 250 17.66 -5.57 -10.06
CA SER A 250 17.69 -6.19 -11.39
C SER A 250 16.42 -5.87 -12.19
N LEU A 251 15.24 -5.90 -11.57
CA LEU A 251 13.98 -5.53 -12.19
C LEU A 251 13.99 -4.06 -12.63
N ASN A 252 14.34 -3.14 -11.72
CA ASN A 252 14.39 -1.71 -12.01
C ASN A 252 15.42 -1.41 -13.11
N PHE A 253 16.53 -2.14 -13.15
CA PHE A 253 17.51 -2.01 -14.23
C PHE A 253 16.93 -2.43 -15.59
N VAL A 254 16.29 -3.60 -15.67
CA VAL A 254 15.68 -4.10 -16.92
C VAL A 254 14.53 -3.20 -17.36
N GLN A 255 13.64 -2.81 -16.44
CA GLN A 255 12.51 -1.93 -16.71
C GLN A 255 12.99 -0.53 -17.11
N GLY A 256 13.95 0.04 -16.40
CA GLY A 256 14.54 1.34 -16.72
C GLY A 256 15.25 1.34 -18.07
N THR A 257 15.97 0.27 -18.42
CA THR A 257 16.60 0.11 -19.74
C THR A 257 15.55 0.00 -20.84
N CYS A 258 14.49 -0.79 -20.63
CA CYS A 258 13.38 -0.92 -21.57
C CYS A 258 12.67 0.43 -21.78
N VAL A 259 12.39 1.17 -20.71
CA VAL A 259 11.79 2.51 -20.79
C VAL A 259 12.70 3.49 -21.52
N ASN A 260 14.01 3.49 -21.23
CA ASN A 260 14.96 4.34 -21.94
C ASN A 260 15.01 3.99 -23.43
N PHE A 261 15.03 2.70 -23.77
CA PHE A 261 14.98 2.26 -25.16
C PHE A 261 13.70 2.73 -25.86
N LEU A 262 12.53 2.50 -25.25
CA LEU A 262 11.24 2.93 -25.80
C LEU A 262 11.15 4.45 -25.95
N ARG A 263 11.62 5.21 -24.95
CA ARG A 263 11.65 6.68 -25.01
C ARG A 263 12.55 7.18 -26.14
N ASN A 264 13.73 6.59 -26.34
CA ASN A 264 14.63 6.96 -27.43
C ASN A 264 14.07 6.56 -28.80
N SER A 265 13.41 5.39 -28.91
CA SER A 265 12.73 4.97 -30.14
C SER A 265 11.59 5.93 -30.51
N ILE A 266 10.79 6.35 -29.53
CA ILE A 266 9.74 7.37 -29.73
C ILE A 266 10.38 8.71 -30.09
N LEU A 267 11.48 9.11 -29.45
CA LEU A 267 12.21 10.34 -29.80
C LEU A 267 12.68 10.32 -31.25
N LEU A 268 13.30 9.23 -31.70
CA LEU A 268 13.73 9.08 -33.10
C LEU A 268 12.53 9.20 -34.06
N LEU A 269 11.43 8.54 -33.72
CA LEU A 269 10.19 8.60 -34.51
C LEU A 269 9.62 10.02 -34.57
N MET A 270 9.57 10.74 -33.44
CA MET A 270 9.10 12.12 -33.41
C MET A 270 10.03 13.04 -34.21
N LEU A 271 11.36 12.89 -34.10
CA LEU A 271 12.32 13.65 -34.91
C LEU A 271 12.16 13.38 -36.40
N TYR A 272 11.89 12.13 -36.79
CA TYR A 272 11.58 11.78 -38.18
C TYR A 272 10.28 12.47 -38.66
N GLN A 273 9.24 12.53 -37.82
CA GLN A 273 8.00 13.24 -38.16
C GLN A 273 8.20 14.75 -38.28
N VAL A 274 9.07 15.35 -37.46
CA VAL A 274 9.48 16.76 -37.61
C VAL A 274 10.22 16.95 -38.94
N TYR A 275 11.15 16.06 -39.27
CA TYR A 275 11.90 16.11 -40.54
C TYR A 275 10.97 16.00 -41.76
N CYS A 276 9.94 15.16 -41.69
CA CYS A 276 8.90 15.04 -42.71
C CYS A 276 7.89 16.21 -42.74
N ASN A 277 8.03 17.21 -41.86
CA ASN A 277 7.08 18.32 -41.67
C ASN A 277 5.66 17.89 -41.31
N ASN A 278 5.49 16.71 -40.72
CA ASN A 278 4.19 16.21 -40.26
C ASN A 278 3.81 16.74 -38.87
N ILE A 279 4.80 17.14 -38.07
CA ILE A 279 4.59 17.78 -36.76
C ILE A 279 5.53 18.98 -36.60
N THR A 280 5.11 19.98 -35.82
CA THR A 280 5.92 21.17 -35.52
C THR A 280 6.98 20.90 -34.47
N VAL A 281 7.94 21.84 -34.33
CA VAL A 281 8.95 21.79 -33.27
C VAL A 281 8.30 21.91 -31.87
N GLY A 282 7.28 22.75 -31.72
CA GLY A 282 6.53 22.84 -30.46
C GLY A 282 5.76 21.56 -30.14
N GLU A 283 5.16 20.91 -31.15
CA GLU A 283 4.53 19.59 -30.99
C GLU A 283 5.50 18.55 -30.51
N PHE A 284 6.68 18.47 -31.12
CA PHE A 284 7.77 17.60 -30.68
C PHE A 284 8.11 17.81 -29.21
N PHE A 285 8.36 19.06 -28.78
CA PHE A 285 8.72 19.32 -27.39
C PHE A 285 7.59 18.99 -26.42
N SER A 286 6.33 19.32 -26.73
CA SER A 286 5.20 18.96 -25.86
C SER A 286 5.07 17.45 -25.69
N LEU A 287 5.14 16.69 -26.79
CA LEU A 287 5.09 15.23 -26.76
C LEU A 287 6.30 14.64 -26.04
N PHE A 288 7.48 15.21 -26.20
CA PHE A 288 8.68 14.80 -25.49
C PHE A 288 8.55 15.02 -23.97
N ILE A 289 8.00 16.16 -23.54
CA ILE A 289 7.73 16.43 -22.13
C ILE A 289 6.66 15.46 -21.58
N TYR A 290 5.59 15.22 -22.33
CA TYR A 290 4.56 14.24 -21.95
C TYR A 290 5.10 12.82 -21.77
N SER A 291 6.17 12.47 -22.49
CA SER A 291 6.85 11.19 -22.31
C SER A 291 7.30 10.96 -20.86
N PHE A 292 7.75 11.99 -20.15
CA PHE A 292 8.17 11.87 -18.74
C PHE A 292 6.98 11.62 -17.80
N PHE A 293 5.85 12.28 -18.06
CA PHE A 293 4.61 12.11 -17.29
C PHE A 293 3.97 10.73 -17.46
N ILE A 294 4.16 10.09 -18.62
CA ILE A 294 3.74 8.71 -18.87
C ILE A 294 4.76 7.74 -18.28
N PHE A 295 6.01 7.81 -18.72
CA PHE A 295 6.99 6.77 -18.45
C PHE A 295 7.46 6.72 -17.00
N GLY A 296 7.49 7.85 -16.29
CA GLY A 296 7.87 7.88 -14.88
C GLY A 296 6.96 7.01 -14.02
N PRO A 297 5.64 7.29 -13.95
CA PRO A 297 4.71 6.48 -13.16
C PRO A 297 4.57 5.03 -13.66
N LEU A 298 4.74 4.78 -14.96
CA LEU A 298 4.77 3.42 -15.53
C LEU A 298 5.93 2.58 -14.97
N GLN A 299 7.05 3.19 -14.60
CA GLN A 299 8.13 2.48 -13.89
C GLN A 299 7.68 2.03 -12.49
N GLU A 300 6.91 2.86 -11.80
CA GLU A 300 6.41 2.58 -10.44
C GLU A 300 5.30 1.53 -10.39
N LEU A 301 4.68 1.16 -11.51
CA LEU A 301 3.62 0.13 -11.53
C LEU A 301 4.05 -1.20 -10.91
N GLY A 302 5.31 -1.60 -11.08
CA GLY A 302 5.85 -2.81 -10.44
C GLY A 302 5.78 -2.74 -8.91
N ASN A 303 6.11 -1.58 -8.33
CA ASN A 303 6.01 -1.35 -6.89
C ASN A 303 4.56 -1.37 -6.41
N ILE A 304 3.64 -0.79 -7.19
CA ILE A 304 2.23 -0.78 -6.83
C ILE A 304 1.64 -2.20 -6.83
N ILE A 305 2.02 -3.04 -7.80
CA ILE A 305 1.63 -4.46 -7.82
C ILE A 305 2.13 -5.15 -6.54
N ASN A 306 3.36 -4.87 -6.10
CA ASN A 306 3.88 -5.42 -4.86
C ASN A 306 3.07 -4.95 -3.64
N ILE A 307 2.80 -3.64 -3.52
CA ILE A 307 1.98 -3.07 -2.43
C ILE A 307 0.58 -3.71 -2.42
N TYR A 308 -0.04 -3.88 -3.59
CA TYR A 308 -1.33 -4.55 -3.72
C TYR A 308 -1.28 -5.99 -3.18
N ARG A 309 -0.23 -6.75 -3.53
CA ARG A 309 -0.06 -8.14 -3.08
C ARG A 309 0.24 -8.24 -1.58
N GLU A 310 1.04 -7.33 -1.05
CA GLU A 310 1.31 -7.25 0.40
C GLU A 310 0.04 -6.97 1.18
N THR A 311 -0.71 -5.97 0.74
CA THR A 311 -2.00 -5.60 1.35
C THR A 311 -3.01 -6.73 1.25
N GLU A 312 -3.04 -7.47 0.13
CA GLU A 312 -3.88 -8.66 -0.05
C GLU A 312 -3.60 -9.73 1.02
N ILE A 313 -2.33 -10.01 1.31
CA ILE A 313 -1.91 -10.99 2.35
C ILE A 313 -2.25 -10.47 3.75
N SER A 314 -1.95 -9.20 4.04
CA SER A 314 -2.22 -8.61 5.35
C SER A 314 -3.72 -8.56 5.66
N LEU A 315 -4.55 -8.26 4.66
CA LEU A 315 -6.02 -8.35 4.78
C LEU A 315 -6.51 -9.78 4.99
N GLN A 316 -5.88 -10.80 4.38
CA GLN A 316 -6.25 -12.20 4.61
C GLN A 316 -5.96 -12.63 6.05
N ASN A 317 -4.80 -12.26 6.59
CA ASN A 317 -4.46 -12.55 7.98
C ASN A 317 -5.39 -11.81 8.95
N PHE A 318 -5.69 -10.54 8.66
CA PHE A 318 -6.65 -9.78 9.45
C PHE A 318 -8.07 -10.38 9.40
N GLN A 319 -8.53 -10.81 8.24
CA GLN A 319 -9.81 -11.50 8.09
C GLN A 319 -9.86 -12.80 8.90
N LYS A 320 -8.75 -13.56 8.99
CA LYS A 320 -8.71 -14.76 9.84
C LYS A 320 -8.99 -14.43 11.29
N ILE A 321 -8.39 -13.35 11.82
CA ILE A 321 -8.66 -12.88 13.19
C ILE A 321 -10.14 -12.52 13.36
N LEU A 322 -10.70 -11.72 12.44
CA LEU A 322 -12.10 -11.31 12.49
C LEU A 322 -13.10 -12.46 12.34
N ASN A 323 -12.69 -13.55 11.69
CA ASN A 323 -13.52 -14.75 11.53
C ASN A 323 -13.42 -15.71 12.72
N THR A 324 -12.46 -15.51 13.64
CA THR A 324 -12.39 -16.30 14.87
C THR A 324 -13.63 -15.98 15.72
N PRO A 325 -14.38 -17.00 16.16
CA PRO A 325 -15.59 -16.79 16.94
C PRO A 325 -15.26 -16.12 18.28
N LYS A 326 -16.09 -15.15 18.66
CA LYS A 326 -16.00 -14.45 19.93
C LYS A 326 -16.43 -15.35 21.09
N GLU A 327 -16.02 -14.99 22.30
CA GLU A 327 -16.50 -15.62 23.52
C GLU A 327 -18.02 -15.50 23.62
N SER A 328 -18.67 -16.62 23.92
CA SER A 328 -20.13 -16.69 23.97
C SER A 328 -20.64 -15.86 25.14
N LYS A 329 -21.45 -14.85 24.83
CA LYS A 329 -22.19 -14.07 25.83
C LYS A 329 -23.66 -14.44 25.75
N PRO A 330 -24.35 -14.65 26.89
CA PRO A 330 -25.78 -14.93 26.87
C PRO A 330 -26.54 -13.75 26.28
N GLU A 331 -27.54 -14.01 25.43
CA GLU A 331 -28.35 -12.96 24.78
C GLU A 331 -29.09 -12.07 25.79
N LYS A 332 -29.50 -12.66 26.92
CA LYS A 332 -30.19 -11.98 28.02
C LYS A 332 -29.43 -12.24 29.33
N PRO A 333 -28.38 -11.47 29.63
CA PRO A 333 -27.67 -11.62 30.91
C PRO A 333 -28.61 -11.23 32.04
N THR A 334 -28.75 -12.11 33.04
CA THR A 334 -29.46 -11.77 34.27
C THR A 334 -28.45 -11.19 35.24
N LYS A 335 -28.74 -10.00 35.78
CA LYS A 335 -27.90 -9.38 36.79
C LYS A 335 -28.03 -10.16 38.09
N ILE A 336 -26.93 -10.70 38.59
CA ILE A 336 -26.88 -11.39 39.87
C ILE A 336 -26.47 -10.35 40.92
N GLU A 337 -27.39 -10.01 41.84
CA GLU A 337 -27.11 -9.03 42.91
C GLU A 337 -26.39 -9.65 44.10
N HIS A 338 -26.74 -10.90 44.44
CA HIS A 338 -26.17 -11.64 45.56
C HIS A 338 -25.85 -13.08 45.15
N ILE A 339 -24.65 -13.55 45.50
CA ILE A 339 -24.21 -14.93 45.29
C ILE A 339 -24.29 -15.66 46.63
N SER A 340 -25.28 -16.56 46.78
CA SER A 340 -25.53 -17.30 48.03
C SER A 340 -24.80 -18.65 48.09
N SER A 341 -24.55 -19.27 46.94
CA SER A 341 -23.89 -20.58 46.84
C SER A 341 -23.30 -20.81 45.45
N LEU A 342 -22.23 -21.59 45.38
CA LEU A 342 -21.63 -22.10 44.14
C LEU A 342 -21.63 -23.63 44.17
N VAL A 343 -22.07 -24.25 43.08
CA VAL A 343 -22.20 -25.70 42.95
C VAL A 343 -21.56 -26.16 41.65
N PHE A 344 -20.72 -27.18 41.75
CA PHE A 344 -20.23 -27.98 40.63
C PHE A 344 -20.97 -29.32 40.68
N GLU A 345 -21.60 -29.73 39.59
CA GLU A 345 -22.34 -30.99 39.48
C GLU A 345 -21.86 -31.77 38.25
N GLY A 346 -21.16 -32.88 38.47
CA GLY A 346 -20.65 -33.76 37.42
C GLY A 346 -19.70 -33.09 36.43
N VAL A 347 -18.95 -32.08 36.86
CA VAL A 347 -18.17 -31.23 35.95
C VAL A 347 -16.97 -32.00 35.41
N SER A 348 -16.91 -32.14 34.10
CA SER A 348 -15.76 -32.65 33.37
C SER A 348 -15.21 -31.55 32.45
N PHE A 349 -13.89 -31.37 32.43
CA PHE A 349 -13.23 -30.37 31.60
C PHE A 349 -12.02 -30.97 30.89
N LYS A 350 -11.78 -30.51 29.66
CA LYS A 350 -10.68 -30.94 28.81
C LYS A 350 -10.16 -29.75 28.02
N HIS A 351 -8.85 -29.49 28.10
CA HIS A 351 -8.18 -28.51 27.25
C HIS A 351 -8.25 -28.93 25.77
N GLN A 352 -8.34 -27.95 24.88
CA GLN A 352 -8.51 -28.17 23.44
C GLN A 352 -7.30 -28.90 22.81
N SER A 353 -6.10 -28.65 23.34
CA SER A 353 -4.83 -29.25 22.91
C SER A 353 -4.51 -30.60 23.58
N SER A 354 -5.28 -31.04 24.58
CA SER A 354 -5.02 -32.27 25.33
C SER A 354 -5.86 -33.44 24.78
N SER A 355 -5.36 -34.67 24.90
CA SER A 355 -6.16 -35.89 24.67
C SER A 355 -6.92 -36.34 25.92
N LEU A 356 -6.41 -36.00 27.11
CA LEU A 356 -6.95 -36.39 28.42
C LEU A 356 -7.80 -35.29 29.04
N LYS A 357 -8.80 -35.67 29.84
CA LYS A 357 -9.59 -34.73 30.64
C LYS A 357 -8.73 -34.20 31.79
N ALA A 358 -8.78 -32.89 32.01
CA ALA A 358 -8.14 -32.24 33.17
C ALA A 358 -9.00 -32.37 34.43
N LEU A 359 -10.33 -32.30 34.28
CA LEU A 359 -11.29 -32.59 35.34
C LEU A 359 -12.21 -33.71 34.88
N ASN A 360 -12.47 -34.68 35.74
CA ASN A 360 -13.38 -35.80 35.45
C ASN A 360 -14.39 -35.97 36.58
N ASP A 361 -15.64 -35.64 36.28
CA ASP A 361 -16.81 -35.84 37.14
C ASP A 361 -16.72 -35.21 38.54
N ILE A 362 -16.28 -33.94 38.59
CA ILE A 362 -16.11 -33.20 39.85
C ILE A 362 -17.46 -32.63 40.32
N SER A 363 -17.85 -32.96 41.55
CA SER A 363 -19.05 -32.45 42.20
C SER A 363 -18.75 -31.91 43.60
N PHE A 364 -19.07 -30.65 43.87
CA PHE A 364 -18.98 -30.05 45.20
C PHE A 364 -19.89 -28.82 45.32
N LYS A 365 -20.17 -28.39 46.56
CA LYS A 365 -21.01 -27.22 46.86
C LYS A 365 -20.37 -26.38 47.95
N VAL A 366 -20.41 -25.05 47.77
CA VAL A 366 -19.96 -24.07 48.76
C VAL A 366 -21.04 -23.03 49.00
N LYS A 367 -21.24 -22.64 50.26
CA LYS A 367 -22.13 -21.55 50.66
C LYS A 367 -21.35 -20.27 50.91
N GLN A 368 -22.06 -19.14 50.93
CA GLN A 368 -21.48 -17.86 51.31
C GLN A 368 -20.83 -17.94 52.71
N GLY A 369 -19.57 -17.52 52.80
CA GLY A 369 -18.78 -17.56 54.04
C GLY A 369 -18.03 -18.87 54.29
N GLU A 370 -18.27 -19.92 53.50
CA GLU A 370 -17.49 -21.16 53.54
C GLU A 370 -16.24 -21.04 52.67
N THR A 371 -15.15 -21.70 53.11
CA THR A 371 -13.88 -21.77 52.38
C THR A 371 -13.61 -23.21 51.99
N ILE A 372 -13.41 -23.47 50.70
CA ILE A 372 -12.93 -24.76 50.19
C ILE A 372 -11.44 -24.69 49.97
N ALA A 373 -10.71 -25.68 50.47
CA ALA A 373 -9.31 -25.90 50.16
C ALA A 373 -9.19 -27.01 49.10
N PHE A 374 -8.57 -26.71 47.97
CA PHE A 374 -8.15 -27.71 46.98
C PHE A 374 -6.73 -28.17 47.33
N VAL A 375 -6.54 -29.48 47.52
CA VAL A 375 -5.25 -30.06 47.93
C VAL A 375 -4.95 -31.25 47.04
N GLY A 376 -3.74 -31.28 46.48
CA GLY A 376 -3.28 -32.36 45.62
C GLY A 376 -1.83 -32.15 45.17
N PRO A 377 -1.21 -33.17 44.57
CA PRO A 377 0.11 -33.04 43.92
C PRO A 377 0.10 -32.03 42.77
N SER A 378 1.28 -31.58 42.33
CA SER A 378 1.39 -30.66 41.19
C SER A 378 0.71 -31.23 39.93
N GLY A 379 -0.18 -30.44 39.32
CA GLY A 379 -0.95 -30.83 38.13
C GLY A 379 -2.29 -31.52 38.41
N SER A 380 -2.75 -31.56 39.67
CA SER A 380 -4.10 -32.02 40.06
C SER A 380 -5.07 -30.92 40.43
#